data_AF-A0A1Y4HU56-F1
#
_entry.id   AF-A0A1Y4HU56-F1
#
_cell.length_a   1.000
_cell.length_b   1.000
_cell.length_c   1.000
_cell.angle_alpha   90.00
_cell.angle_beta   90.00
_cell.angle_gamma   90.00
#
_symmetry.space_group_name_H-M   'P 1'
#
loop_
_entity.id
_entity.type
_entity.pdbx_description
1 polymer ?
#
loop_
_entity_poly.entity_id
_entity_poly.type
_entity_poly.pdbx_seq_one_letter_code
_entity_poly.pdbx_strand_id
1 'polypeptide(L)'
;MQYYINVTSWNLLESFVTESLSPFAFYQKRNFGNNLSRYLDKANEKTNYLILSTKDQGGDYVIKIDENLLDTSCIFPIRKSKTLFIYSKTIFYKKGSVMFRFSSEDLRDSLIAESQILSEVKCIEKYSSDFFVEFVKQVDTKEQSKRNGDNPFSFQQDEFIEQDNIYNKIKGAIVSYVRGASSSVKGDMQILTIKTTDLKNDFAGLNTSIMVNECSVSNTSNFIHLIRECKDLYLRTIKKQTNLFDIIEQQFCEIVKLASKREAEISSFYSLDKKERENSLLREKEDLENKLFSIESETELAKLNEELGLIKAEEKERGKLCGKSRKYYEKGTEKYNRKKFLQFEIKRFEESHEEYRSLKNRIADIRQQLSNLTNVPTTYDAAISALFVRISDIINDVLRNIKSNIEPTSEIDYSVLSMSEIPFLNVTIPNCSQAELDFLNVTLREIFLLGNSNISEAYILNLIVAAATDFKSFPAATTKEGQLMISTLQTYWKYKNNKVSGFEIPCNLPVFSSIMAFFVKPFGFDQMERFMQNRGINYKQYGFMLWGCAIGYASLPKTFTNLLYSNDNIYKKMDEYLFSVHKNIELQRPCNQ
;
A
#
# COMPACT_ATOMS: atom_id res chain seq x y z
N MET A 1 30.16 -10.28 -28.88
CA MET A 1 30.24 -9.08 -29.74
C MET A 1 29.58 -7.90 -29.04
N GLN A 2 29.77 -6.66 -29.51
CA GLN A 2 29.10 -5.48 -28.96
C GLN A 2 28.30 -4.76 -30.06
N TYR A 3 27.17 -4.18 -29.68
CA TYR A 3 26.31 -3.43 -30.57
C TYR A 3 26.01 -2.02 -30.02
N TYR A 4 25.77 -1.09 -30.93
CA TYR A 4 25.44 0.31 -30.67
C TYR A 4 24.04 0.61 -31.23
N ILE A 5 23.23 1.30 -30.43
CA ILE A 5 21.86 1.68 -30.77
C ILE A 5 21.70 3.17 -30.56
N ASN A 6 21.38 3.91 -31.62
CA ASN A 6 21.10 5.34 -31.53
C ASN A 6 19.70 5.55 -30.96
N VAL A 7 19.58 6.42 -29.97
CA VAL A 7 18.31 6.75 -29.32
C VAL A 7 18.13 8.26 -29.18
N THR A 8 16.90 8.69 -28.94
CA THR A 8 16.59 10.08 -28.55
C THR A 8 16.69 10.22 -27.03
N SER A 9 16.78 11.45 -26.52
CA SER A 9 16.76 11.73 -25.08
C SER A 9 15.55 11.09 -24.40
N TRP A 10 14.37 11.20 -25.02
CA TRP A 10 13.12 10.65 -24.52
C TRP A 10 13.09 9.12 -24.50
N ASN A 11 13.58 8.48 -25.57
CA ASN A 11 13.67 7.01 -25.61
C ASN A 11 14.63 6.51 -24.53
N LEU A 12 15.73 7.22 -24.30
CA LEU A 12 16.69 6.90 -23.26
C LEU A 12 16.08 7.06 -21.86
N LEU A 13 15.43 8.19 -21.57
CA LEU A 13 14.73 8.43 -20.29
C LEU A 13 13.66 7.37 -20.01
N GLU A 14 12.83 7.04 -20.99
CA GLU A 14 11.80 6.02 -20.84
C GLU A 14 12.41 4.64 -20.57
N SER A 15 13.55 4.32 -21.19
CA SER A 15 14.23 3.04 -20.96
C SER A 15 14.71 2.87 -19.51
N PHE A 16 14.92 3.97 -18.78
CA PHE A 16 15.23 3.93 -17.34
C PHE A 16 13.99 3.80 -16.43
N VAL A 17 12.78 3.78 -16.99
CA VAL A 17 11.53 3.45 -16.26
C VAL A 17 11.33 1.93 -16.24
N THR A 18 11.52 1.27 -17.38
CA THR A 18 11.31 -0.17 -17.54
C THR A 18 12.60 -1.00 -17.44
N GLU A 19 13.75 -0.32 -17.46
CA GLU A 19 15.08 -0.95 -17.57
C GLU A 19 15.19 -1.79 -18.84
N SER A 20 14.68 -1.24 -19.94
CA SER A 20 14.65 -1.91 -21.24
C SER A 20 14.42 -0.97 -22.41
N LEU A 21 14.83 -1.39 -23.60
CA LEU A 21 14.54 -0.75 -24.87
C LEU A 21 13.74 -1.69 -25.77
N SER A 22 12.56 -1.26 -26.22
CA SER A 22 11.68 -2.04 -27.09
C SER A 22 11.54 -1.42 -28.48
N PRO A 23 11.08 -2.18 -29.49
CA PRO A 23 10.61 -1.60 -30.76
C PRO A 23 9.43 -0.63 -30.56
N PHE A 24 9.25 0.33 -31.46
CA PHE A 24 8.26 1.42 -31.28
C PHE A 24 6.84 0.91 -31.04
N ALA A 25 6.37 -0.07 -31.84
CA ALA A 25 5.00 -0.58 -31.71
C ALA A 25 4.73 -1.38 -30.42
N PHE A 26 5.77 -1.82 -29.71
CA PHE A 26 5.57 -2.52 -28.42
C PHE A 26 5.00 -1.55 -27.38
N TYR A 27 5.45 -0.30 -27.38
CA TYR A 27 4.98 0.71 -26.43
C TYR A 27 3.48 1.04 -26.57
N GLN A 28 2.89 0.83 -27.75
CA GLN A 28 1.45 0.99 -27.97
C GLN A 28 0.62 -0.19 -27.44
N LYS A 29 1.18 -1.39 -27.53
CA LYS A 29 0.46 -2.65 -27.32
C LYS A 29 0.72 -3.27 -25.94
N ARG A 30 1.89 -3.04 -25.35
CA ARG A 30 2.24 -3.61 -24.05
C ARG A 30 1.44 -2.93 -22.95
N ASN A 31 1.15 -3.67 -21.90
CA ASN A 31 0.26 -3.22 -20.84
C ASN A 31 0.98 -2.41 -19.74
N PHE A 32 2.12 -1.77 -20.05
CA PHE A 32 2.96 -1.07 -19.08
C PHE A 32 3.89 -0.01 -19.72
N GLY A 33 4.46 0.84 -18.88
CA GLY A 33 5.35 1.94 -19.28
C GLY A 33 4.60 3.24 -19.56
N ASN A 34 5.35 4.29 -19.92
CA ASN A 34 4.78 5.63 -20.05
C ASN A 34 4.39 5.95 -21.51
N ASN A 35 3.13 6.36 -21.70
CA ASN A 35 2.58 6.79 -23.00
C ASN A 35 2.76 8.28 -23.28
N LEU A 36 3.14 9.09 -22.29
CA LEU A 36 3.00 10.55 -22.33
C LEU A 36 3.92 11.25 -23.34
N SER A 37 5.09 10.70 -23.69
CA SER A 37 6.12 11.46 -24.41
C SER A 37 6.48 10.95 -25.81
N ARG A 38 6.32 9.65 -26.10
CA ARG A 38 6.77 9.05 -27.38
C ARG A 38 5.96 9.47 -28.61
N TYR A 39 4.71 9.90 -28.43
CA TYR A 39 3.84 10.36 -29.52
C TYR A 39 3.88 11.88 -29.75
N LEU A 40 4.58 12.63 -28.90
CA LEU A 40 4.68 14.09 -29.01
C LEU A 40 5.77 14.51 -30.00
N ASP A 41 6.83 13.72 -30.15
CA ASP A 41 7.94 14.03 -31.05
C ASP A 41 7.80 13.33 -32.41
N LYS A 42 7.66 14.13 -33.49
CA LYS A 42 7.57 13.64 -34.88
C LYS A 42 8.91 13.09 -35.40
N ALA A 43 10.02 13.30 -34.69
CA ALA A 43 11.34 12.81 -35.08
C ALA A 43 11.58 11.32 -34.76
N ASN A 44 10.71 10.68 -33.96
CA ASN A 44 10.88 9.29 -33.55
C ASN A 44 10.68 8.31 -34.72
N GLU A 45 11.59 7.35 -34.85
CA GLU A 45 11.51 6.26 -35.83
C GLU A 45 10.34 5.33 -35.45
N LYS A 46 9.32 5.26 -36.32
CA LYS A 46 8.10 4.46 -36.11
C LYS A 46 8.26 2.99 -36.52
N THR A 47 9.48 2.48 -36.47
CA THR A 47 9.82 1.13 -36.92
C THR A 47 9.43 0.09 -35.87
N ASN A 48 8.96 -1.06 -36.34
CA ASN A 48 8.58 -2.19 -35.48
C ASN A 48 9.78 -3.09 -35.12
N TYR A 49 10.98 -2.51 -35.15
CA TYR A 49 12.23 -3.16 -34.81
C TYR A 49 13.27 -2.14 -34.34
N LEU A 50 14.32 -2.63 -33.68
CA LEU A 50 15.51 -1.89 -33.28
C LEU A 50 16.62 -2.06 -34.32
N ILE A 51 17.41 -1.01 -34.53
CA ILE A 51 18.58 -1.06 -35.42
C ILE A 51 19.82 -1.21 -34.54
N LEU A 52 20.55 -2.30 -34.75
CA LEU A 52 21.82 -2.57 -34.08
C LEU A 52 22.97 -2.25 -35.03
N SER A 53 24.04 -1.64 -34.53
CA SER A 53 25.28 -1.48 -35.29
C SER A 53 26.49 -2.10 -34.60
N THR A 54 27.39 -2.72 -35.35
CA THR A 54 28.69 -3.18 -34.81
C THR A 54 29.73 -2.06 -34.68
N LYS A 55 29.38 -0.82 -35.07
CA LYS A 55 30.20 0.37 -34.90
C LYS A 55 29.35 1.52 -34.38
N ASP A 56 29.92 2.39 -33.56
CA ASP A 56 29.24 3.62 -33.13
C ASP A 56 29.00 4.52 -34.37
N GLN A 57 27.74 4.81 -34.64
CA GLN A 57 27.31 5.64 -35.77
C GLN A 57 27.18 7.12 -35.40
N GLY A 58 27.58 7.51 -34.18
CA GLY A 58 27.44 8.85 -33.65
C GLY A 58 26.00 9.24 -33.29
N GLY A 59 25.78 10.53 -33.09
CA GLY A 59 24.52 11.08 -32.56
C GLY A 59 24.60 11.40 -31.07
N ASP A 60 23.53 12.01 -30.55
CA ASP A 60 23.53 12.59 -29.20
C ASP A 60 23.51 11.57 -28.07
N TYR A 61 22.75 10.49 -28.25
CA TYR A 61 22.59 9.44 -27.26
C TYR A 61 22.73 8.06 -27.92
N VAL A 62 23.63 7.24 -27.39
CA VAL A 62 23.86 5.88 -27.90
C VAL A 62 23.91 4.89 -26.75
N ILE A 63 23.22 3.78 -26.92
CA ILE A 63 23.26 2.65 -25.99
C ILE A 63 24.19 1.60 -26.56
N LYS A 64 25.24 1.29 -25.81
CA LYS A 64 26.18 0.23 -26.13
C LYS A 64 25.78 -1.00 -25.33
N ILE A 65 25.56 -2.12 -26.01
CA ILE A 65 25.11 -3.37 -25.39
C ILE A 65 26.03 -4.53 -25.76
N ASP A 66 26.18 -5.45 -24.82
CA ASP A 66 26.79 -6.74 -25.08
C ASP A 66 25.80 -7.70 -25.75
N GLU A 67 26.31 -8.52 -26.67
CA GLU A 67 25.54 -9.54 -27.39
C GLU A 67 24.86 -10.56 -26.45
N ASN A 68 25.37 -10.74 -25.23
CA ASN A 68 24.78 -11.65 -24.24
C ASN A 68 23.36 -11.22 -23.79
N LEU A 69 22.98 -9.97 -23.98
CA LEU A 69 21.62 -9.47 -23.73
C LEU A 69 20.66 -9.86 -24.85
N LEU A 70 21.18 -10.15 -26.03
CA LEU A 70 20.39 -10.38 -27.23
C LEU A 70 20.03 -11.85 -27.39
N ASP A 71 18.97 -12.09 -28.15
CA ASP A 71 18.67 -13.38 -28.75
C ASP A 71 19.22 -13.36 -30.18
N THR A 72 20.29 -14.11 -30.42
CA THR A 72 20.98 -14.14 -31.72
C THR A 72 20.09 -14.66 -32.84
N SER A 73 19.05 -15.44 -32.53
CA SER A 73 18.07 -15.89 -33.54
C SER A 73 17.18 -14.76 -34.06
N CYS A 74 17.12 -13.64 -33.34
CA CYS A 74 16.31 -12.46 -33.67
C CYS A 74 17.15 -11.35 -34.31
N ILE A 75 18.40 -11.61 -34.71
CA ILE A 75 19.31 -10.62 -35.33
C ILE A 75 19.41 -10.87 -36.84
N PHE A 76 19.03 -9.89 -37.64
CA PHE A 76 19.00 -10.02 -39.11
C PHE A 76 19.82 -8.92 -39.79
N PRO A 77 20.71 -9.25 -40.75
CA PRO A 77 21.51 -8.23 -41.43
C PRO A 77 20.63 -7.31 -42.29
N ILE A 78 20.92 -6.01 -42.27
CA ILE A 78 20.29 -5.06 -43.20
C ILE A 78 20.89 -5.22 -44.59
N ARG A 79 20.04 -5.33 -45.62
CA ARG A 79 20.48 -5.49 -47.02
C ARG A 79 21.51 -4.40 -47.38
N LYS A 80 22.64 -4.84 -47.93
CA LYS A 80 23.77 -3.98 -48.38
C LYS A 80 24.56 -3.28 -47.26
N SER A 81 24.34 -3.62 -45.99
CA SER A 81 25.19 -3.17 -44.88
C SER A 81 25.96 -4.33 -44.26
N LYS A 82 27.25 -4.12 -43.97
CA LYS A 82 28.08 -5.09 -43.22
C LYS A 82 28.07 -4.84 -41.71
N THR A 83 27.52 -3.69 -41.28
CA THR A 83 27.63 -3.21 -39.90
C THR A 83 26.30 -2.92 -39.24
N LEU A 84 25.17 -3.11 -39.95
CA LEU A 84 23.83 -2.84 -39.43
C LEU A 84 22.95 -4.10 -39.46
N PHE A 85 22.19 -4.27 -38.39
CA PHE A 85 21.30 -5.38 -38.16
C PHE A 85 19.96 -4.90 -37.61
N ILE A 86 18.92 -5.70 -37.81
CA ILE A 86 17.57 -5.54 -37.26
C ILE A 86 17.42 -6.49 -36.07
N TYR A 87 16.79 -6.02 -35.01
CA TYR A 87 16.40 -6.80 -33.84
C TYR A 87 14.94 -6.54 -33.48
N SER A 88 14.17 -7.61 -33.26
CA SER A 88 12.70 -7.54 -33.15
C SER A 88 12.14 -7.64 -31.73
N LYS A 89 12.98 -7.92 -30.74
CA LYS A 89 12.59 -8.08 -29.33
C LYS A 89 12.93 -6.86 -28.49
N THR A 90 12.39 -6.82 -27.28
CA THR A 90 12.82 -5.91 -26.22
C THR A 90 14.20 -6.32 -25.69
N ILE A 91 15.09 -5.35 -25.49
CA ILE A 91 16.38 -5.53 -24.85
C ILE A 91 16.24 -5.11 -23.40
N PHE A 92 16.28 -6.08 -22.46
CA PHE A 92 16.32 -5.79 -21.04
C PHE A 92 17.76 -5.56 -20.58
N TYR A 93 17.96 -4.49 -19.81
CA TYR A 93 19.30 -4.12 -19.36
C TYR A 93 19.75 -4.99 -18.19
N LYS A 94 21.06 -5.27 -18.18
CA LYS A 94 21.77 -5.86 -17.04
C LYS A 94 23.00 -5.00 -16.75
N LYS A 95 23.20 -4.61 -15.49
CA LYS A 95 24.37 -3.82 -15.12
C LYS A 95 25.67 -4.57 -15.48
N GLY A 96 26.64 -3.86 -16.04
CA GLY A 96 27.89 -4.43 -16.55
C GLY A 96 27.81 -5.00 -17.98
N SER A 97 26.62 -5.09 -18.57
CA SER A 97 26.40 -5.51 -19.97
C SER A 97 25.87 -4.38 -20.88
N VAL A 98 25.70 -3.18 -20.33
CA VAL A 98 25.20 -1.99 -21.04
C VAL A 98 25.98 -0.76 -20.60
N MET A 99 26.23 0.15 -21.53
CA MET A 99 26.79 1.49 -21.27
C MET A 99 26.04 2.54 -22.09
N PHE A 100 26.07 3.78 -21.62
CA PHE A 100 25.30 4.89 -22.22
C PHE A 100 26.25 6.02 -22.61
N ARG A 101 26.38 6.25 -23.92
CA ARG A 101 27.20 7.33 -24.49
C ARG A 101 26.38 8.59 -24.68
N PHE A 102 26.95 9.71 -24.28
CA PHE A 102 26.47 11.06 -24.58
C PHE A 102 27.47 11.77 -25.50
N SER A 103 26.98 12.59 -26.45
CA SER A 103 27.87 13.35 -27.34
C SER A 103 28.54 14.55 -26.65
N SER A 104 27.99 15.03 -25.54
CA SER A 104 28.54 16.11 -24.72
C SER A 104 28.17 15.96 -23.24
N GLU A 105 28.89 16.69 -22.38
CA GLU A 105 28.58 16.74 -20.94
C GLU A 105 27.23 17.41 -20.66
N ASP A 106 26.90 18.48 -21.39
CA ASP A 106 25.63 19.19 -21.24
C ASP A 106 24.42 18.27 -21.44
N LEU A 107 24.49 17.34 -22.39
CA LEU A 107 23.40 16.38 -22.64
C LEU A 107 23.28 15.34 -21.53
N ARG A 108 24.41 14.87 -20.98
CA ARG A 108 24.42 13.97 -19.82
C ARG A 108 23.76 14.64 -18.62
N ASP A 109 24.22 15.84 -18.29
CA ASP A 109 23.77 16.57 -17.11
C ASP A 109 22.31 17.01 -17.25
N SER A 110 21.88 17.41 -18.44
CA SER A 110 20.48 17.71 -18.74
C SER A 110 19.57 16.49 -18.54
N LEU A 111 19.98 15.30 -19.02
CA LEU A 111 19.20 14.08 -18.86
C LEU A 111 19.09 13.66 -17.38
N ILE A 112 20.18 13.80 -16.63
CA ILE A 112 20.19 13.53 -15.18
C ILE A 112 19.24 14.50 -14.46
N ALA A 113 19.32 15.80 -14.75
CA ALA A 113 18.45 16.80 -14.15
C ALA A 113 16.96 16.54 -14.45
N GLU A 114 16.63 16.21 -15.71
CA GLU A 114 15.27 15.88 -16.11
C GLU A 114 14.74 14.63 -15.40
N SER A 115 15.59 13.62 -15.20
CA SER A 115 15.23 12.40 -14.48
C SER A 115 14.95 12.59 -12.98
N GLN A 116 15.40 13.70 -12.39
CA GLN A 116 15.10 14.04 -10.99
C GLN A 116 13.69 14.58 -10.84
N ILE A 117 13.15 15.21 -11.89
CA ILE A 117 11.80 15.79 -11.91
C ILE A 117 10.76 14.69 -12.18
N LEU A 118 11.11 13.70 -13.01
CA LEU A 118 10.23 12.61 -13.41
C LEU A 118 10.22 11.48 -12.37
N SER A 119 9.13 11.36 -11.62
CA SER A 119 8.98 10.41 -10.50
C SER A 119 9.04 8.93 -10.91
N GLU A 120 8.75 8.64 -12.17
CA GLU A 120 8.71 7.29 -12.75
C GLU A 120 10.11 6.78 -13.16
N VAL A 121 11.07 7.69 -13.40
CA VAL A 121 12.41 7.35 -13.89
C VAL A 121 13.27 6.88 -12.71
N LYS A 122 13.55 5.57 -12.66
CA LYS A 122 14.02 4.90 -11.44
C LYS A 122 15.40 4.24 -11.51
N CYS A 123 15.97 4.05 -12.70
CA CYS A 123 17.24 3.32 -12.85
C CYS A 123 18.48 4.22 -13.09
N ILE A 124 18.35 5.54 -13.08
CA ILE A 124 19.47 6.45 -13.36
C ILE A 124 20.63 6.25 -12.38
N GLU A 125 20.33 6.24 -11.08
CA GLU A 125 21.35 6.04 -10.04
C GLU A 125 22.08 4.71 -10.21
N LYS A 126 21.33 3.65 -10.54
CA LYS A 126 21.87 2.30 -10.78
C LYS A 126 22.89 2.26 -11.92
N TYR A 127 22.64 2.96 -13.04
CA TYR A 127 23.50 2.93 -14.23
C TYR A 127 24.42 4.14 -14.37
N SER A 128 24.43 5.06 -13.40
CA SER A 128 25.24 6.28 -13.44
C SER A 128 26.73 6.02 -13.69
N SER A 129 27.26 4.92 -13.14
CA SER A 129 28.66 4.47 -13.36
C SER A 129 28.94 3.98 -14.78
N ASP A 130 27.90 3.68 -15.55
CA ASP A 130 27.96 3.16 -16.92
C ASP A 130 27.73 4.28 -17.97
N PHE A 131 27.66 5.54 -17.52
CA PHE A 131 27.54 6.72 -18.39
C PHE A 131 28.93 7.21 -18.79
N PHE A 132 29.10 7.55 -20.07
CA PHE A 132 30.34 8.12 -20.56
C PHE A 132 30.08 9.16 -21.67
N VAL A 133 31.00 10.10 -21.81
CA VAL A 133 30.91 11.17 -22.81
C VAL A 133 31.98 10.98 -23.86
N GLU A 134 31.56 10.86 -25.10
CA GLU A 134 32.44 10.75 -26.26
C GLU A 134 31.73 11.30 -27.50
N PHE A 135 32.36 12.28 -28.15
CA PHE A 135 31.85 12.82 -29.39
C PHE A 135 32.22 11.91 -30.56
N VAL A 136 31.21 11.36 -31.22
CA VAL A 136 31.37 10.58 -32.45
C VAL A 136 30.54 11.24 -33.55
N LYS A 137 31.20 11.56 -34.67
CA LYS A 137 30.55 12.23 -35.80
C LYS A 137 29.43 11.34 -36.36
N GLN A 138 28.22 11.89 -36.42
CA GLN A 138 27.05 11.14 -36.87
C GLN A 138 27.17 10.73 -38.35
N VAL A 139 26.91 9.46 -38.63
CA VAL A 139 26.80 8.90 -39.98
C VAL A 139 25.32 8.78 -40.31
N ASP A 140 24.92 9.29 -41.48
CA ASP A 140 23.50 9.31 -41.87
C ASP A 140 23.02 7.91 -42.29
N THR A 141 22.36 7.22 -41.35
CA THR A 141 21.82 5.85 -41.54
C THR A 141 20.38 5.84 -42.07
N LYS A 142 19.73 7.02 -42.17
CA LYS A 142 18.32 7.17 -42.56
C LYS A 142 17.99 6.68 -43.99
N GLU A 143 18.97 6.61 -44.89
CA GLU A 143 18.78 6.05 -46.23
C GLU A 143 18.83 4.50 -46.26
N GLN A 144 19.43 3.87 -45.24
CA GLN A 144 19.60 2.42 -45.19
C GLN A 144 18.41 1.71 -44.54
N SER A 145 17.69 2.35 -43.60
CA SER A 145 16.49 1.78 -42.95
C SER A 145 15.23 1.77 -43.85
N LYS A 146 15.10 2.74 -44.77
CA LYS A 146 13.95 2.84 -45.71
C LYS A 146 13.88 1.75 -46.79
N ARG A 147 14.92 0.92 -46.96
CA ARG A 147 15.04 -0.04 -48.08
C ARG A 147 14.56 -1.46 -47.77
N ASN A 148 14.02 -1.72 -46.57
CA ASN A 148 13.49 -3.03 -46.21
C ASN A 148 11.96 -3.02 -46.28
N GLY A 149 11.44 -3.72 -47.29
CA GLY A 149 10.02 -3.81 -47.63
C GLY A 149 9.19 -4.74 -46.76
N ASP A 150 9.77 -5.56 -45.89
CA ASP A 150 9.02 -6.47 -45.01
C ASP A 150 9.71 -6.58 -43.65
N ASN A 151 8.96 -6.41 -42.55
CA ASN A 151 9.41 -6.78 -41.21
C ASN A 151 9.28 -8.30 -41.08
N PRO A 152 10.37 -9.07 -40.97
CA PRO A 152 10.28 -10.53 -40.84
C PRO A 152 9.52 -10.99 -39.59
N PHE A 153 9.25 -10.09 -38.64
CA PHE A 153 8.68 -10.38 -37.32
C PHE A 153 7.27 -9.83 -37.08
N SER A 154 6.53 -9.42 -38.13
CA SER A 154 5.18 -8.88 -37.94
C SER A 154 4.24 -9.86 -37.23
N PHE A 155 4.39 -11.17 -37.46
CA PHE A 155 3.50 -12.21 -36.90
C PHE A 155 3.88 -12.66 -35.47
N GLN A 156 5.16 -12.60 -35.10
CA GLN A 156 5.64 -12.98 -33.74
C GLN A 156 5.57 -11.82 -32.73
N GLN A 157 5.20 -10.62 -33.19
CA GLN A 157 5.19 -9.42 -32.36
C GLN A 157 4.34 -9.58 -31.09
N ASP A 158 3.15 -10.16 -31.22
CA ASP A 158 2.22 -10.28 -30.09
C ASP A 158 2.73 -11.29 -29.04
N GLU A 159 3.45 -12.33 -29.45
CA GLU A 159 4.11 -13.30 -28.56
C GLU A 159 5.23 -12.62 -27.74
N PHE A 160 6.07 -11.79 -28.38
CA PHE A 160 7.10 -11.04 -27.68
C PHE A 160 6.51 -10.03 -26.68
N ILE A 161 5.40 -9.38 -27.04
CA ILE A 161 4.70 -8.46 -26.13
C ILE A 161 4.08 -9.22 -24.94
N GLU A 162 3.57 -10.43 -25.16
CA GLU A 162 3.06 -11.27 -24.07
C GLU A 162 4.19 -11.65 -23.10
N GLN A 163 5.36 -12.05 -23.62
CA GLN A 163 6.56 -12.32 -22.82
C GLN A 163 6.97 -11.10 -21.98
N ASP A 164 7.00 -9.91 -22.60
CA ASP A 164 7.30 -8.64 -21.90
C ASP A 164 6.30 -8.35 -20.77
N ASN A 165 5.01 -8.58 -21.02
CA ASN A 165 3.96 -8.37 -20.01
C ASN A 165 4.13 -9.33 -18.82
N ILE A 166 4.44 -10.60 -19.09
CA ILE A 166 4.72 -11.62 -18.08
C ILE A 166 5.96 -11.24 -17.27
N TYR A 167 7.04 -10.87 -17.94
CA TYR A 167 8.29 -10.48 -17.28
C TYR A 167 8.12 -9.23 -16.43
N ASN A 168 7.35 -8.23 -16.88
CA ASN A 168 7.07 -7.03 -16.08
C ASN A 168 6.36 -7.36 -14.74
N LYS A 169 5.41 -8.30 -14.73
CA LYS A 169 4.75 -8.77 -13.49
C LYS A 169 5.72 -9.54 -12.59
N ILE A 170 6.45 -10.52 -13.15
CA ILE A 170 7.41 -11.34 -12.40
C ILE A 170 8.52 -10.47 -11.81
N LYS A 171 9.10 -9.56 -12.61
CA LYS A 171 10.11 -8.61 -12.16
C LYS A 171 9.55 -7.71 -11.05
N GLY A 172 8.30 -7.26 -11.16
CA GLY A 172 7.63 -6.49 -10.11
C GLY A 172 7.50 -7.28 -8.80
N ALA A 173 7.10 -8.55 -8.88
CA ALA A 173 6.99 -9.45 -7.75
C ALA A 173 8.35 -9.69 -7.05
N ILE A 174 9.39 -10.02 -7.82
CA ILE A 174 10.74 -10.30 -7.32
C ILE A 174 11.37 -9.06 -6.70
N VAL A 175 11.34 -7.91 -7.38
CA VAL A 175 11.92 -6.66 -6.87
C VAL A 175 11.23 -6.25 -5.56
N SER A 176 9.92 -6.46 -5.47
CA SER A 176 9.15 -6.13 -4.26
C SER A 176 9.38 -7.13 -3.13
N TYR A 177 9.54 -8.42 -3.46
CA TYR A 177 10.00 -9.45 -2.51
C TYR A 177 11.36 -9.07 -1.92
N VAL A 178 12.34 -8.73 -2.76
CA VAL A 178 13.69 -8.30 -2.36
C VAL A 178 13.61 -7.05 -1.48
N ARG A 179 12.78 -6.06 -1.84
CA ARG A 179 12.56 -4.84 -1.04
C ARG A 179 11.95 -5.13 0.31
N GLY A 180 11.01 -6.06 0.39
CA GLY A 180 10.44 -6.51 1.66
C GLY A 180 11.50 -7.21 2.48
N ALA A 181 12.14 -8.24 1.93
CA ALA A 181 13.12 -9.09 2.62
C ALA A 181 14.34 -8.32 3.14
N SER A 182 14.84 -7.35 2.37
CA SER A 182 15.96 -6.47 2.77
C SER A 182 15.61 -5.52 3.92
N SER A 183 14.34 -5.18 4.09
CA SER A 183 13.83 -4.30 5.15
C SER A 183 13.07 -5.03 6.26
N SER A 184 12.99 -6.36 6.17
CA SER A 184 12.41 -7.19 7.21
C SER A 184 13.43 -7.34 8.34
N VAL A 185 12.95 -7.14 9.56
CA VAL A 185 13.74 -7.34 10.78
C VAL A 185 13.66 -8.82 11.12
N LYS A 186 14.79 -9.50 11.32
CA LYS A 186 14.85 -10.95 11.62
C LYS A 186 15.24 -11.21 13.08
N GLY A 187 14.82 -12.35 13.60
CA GLY A 187 15.29 -12.90 14.88
C GLY A 187 14.91 -12.07 16.12
N ASP A 188 15.79 -12.00 17.11
CA ASP A 188 15.52 -11.30 18.37
C ASP A 188 15.18 -9.81 18.19
N MET A 189 15.75 -9.14 17.17
CA MET A 189 15.42 -7.74 16.84
C MET A 189 13.97 -7.59 16.42
N GLN A 190 13.42 -8.60 15.76
CA GLN A 190 12.03 -8.65 15.34
C GLN A 190 11.13 -8.78 16.57
N ILE A 191 11.43 -9.73 17.45
CA ILE A 191 10.68 -9.97 18.69
C ILE A 191 10.68 -8.69 19.55
N LEU A 192 11.84 -8.03 19.66
CA LEU A 192 11.99 -6.77 20.38
C LEU A 192 11.12 -5.66 19.80
N THR A 193 11.11 -5.52 18.47
CA THR A 193 10.30 -4.51 17.78
C THR A 193 8.80 -4.74 18.02
N ILE A 194 8.34 -6.00 17.96
CA ILE A 194 6.94 -6.38 18.22
C ILE A 194 6.57 -6.02 19.65
N LYS A 195 7.28 -6.57 20.64
CA LYS A 195 6.94 -6.38 22.06
C LYS A 195 6.98 -4.90 22.47
N THR A 196 7.92 -4.13 21.95
CA THR A 196 7.99 -2.67 22.22
C THR A 196 6.81 -1.92 21.59
N THR A 197 6.34 -2.36 20.42
CA THR A 197 5.16 -1.76 19.76
C THR A 197 3.87 -2.14 20.48
N ASP A 198 3.74 -3.39 20.93
CA ASP A 198 2.61 -3.85 21.73
C ASP A 198 2.54 -3.09 23.05
N LEU A 199 3.69 -2.92 23.74
CA LEU A 199 3.78 -2.10 24.95
C LEU A 199 3.25 -0.67 24.71
N LYS A 200 3.61 -0.04 23.58
CA LYS A 200 3.10 1.28 23.20
C LYS A 200 1.58 1.28 23.05
N ASN A 201 1.04 0.30 22.35
CA ASN A 201 -0.39 0.18 22.08
C ASN A 201 -1.18 -0.09 23.37
N ASP A 202 -0.63 -0.92 24.27
CA ASP A 202 -1.23 -1.21 25.58
C ASP A 202 -1.30 0.05 26.44
N PHE A 203 -0.26 0.89 26.46
CA PHE A 203 -0.30 2.18 27.16
C PHE A 203 -1.31 3.16 26.56
N ALA A 204 -1.44 3.20 25.23
CA ALA A 204 -2.45 4.03 24.57
C ALA A 204 -3.88 3.57 24.92
N GLY A 205 -4.10 2.24 24.94
CA GLY A 205 -5.35 1.64 25.39
C GLY A 205 -5.65 1.96 26.85
N LEU A 206 -4.65 1.81 27.73
CA LEU A 206 -4.77 2.12 29.16
C LEU A 206 -5.12 3.59 29.41
N ASN A 207 -4.48 4.52 28.71
CA ASN A 207 -4.81 5.95 28.83
C ASN A 207 -6.30 6.19 28.51
N THR A 208 -6.78 5.58 27.43
CA THR A 208 -8.20 5.66 27.04
C THR A 208 -9.09 5.07 28.14
N SER A 209 -8.74 3.90 28.69
CA SER A 209 -9.51 3.27 29.76
C SER A 209 -9.57 4.11 31.03
N ILE A 210 -8.47 4.70 31.48
CA ILE A 210 -8.45 5.54 32.70
C ILE A 210 -9.26 6.81 32.49
N MET A 211 -9.11 7.46 31.33
CA MET A 211 -9.78 8.73 31.05
C MET A 211 -11.28 8.57 30.82
N VAL A 212 -11.73 7.42 30.30
CA VAL A 212 -13.14 7.18 29.95
C VAL A 212 -13.90 6.41 31.02
N ASN A 213 -13.30 5.40 31.67
CA ASN A 213 -14.04 4.44 32.50
C ASN A 213 -14.00 4.75 34.01
N GLU A 214 -13.52 5.93 34.44
CA GLU A 214 -13.48 6.37 35.85
C GLU A 214 -12.79 5.42 36.87
N CYS A 215 -12.12 4.36 36.41
CA CYS A 215 -11.48 3.35 37.26
C CYS A 215 -9.98 3.56 37.43
N SER A 216 -9.43 3.00 38.51
CA SER A 216 -7.99 2.80 38.67
C SER A 216 -7.42 1.68 37.78
N VAL A 217 -6.10 1.51 37.81
CA VAL A 217 -5.38 0.53 36.99
C VAL A 217 -5.53 -0.88 37.57
N SER A 218 -6.30 -1.73 36.90
CA SER A 218 -6.59 -3.11 37.36
C SER A 218 -5.46 -4.12 37.14
N ASN A 219 -4.56 -3.90 36.18
CA ASN A 219 -3.54 -4.88 35.75
C ASN A 219 -2.09 -4.39 35.92
N THR A 220 -1.79 -3.71 37.04
CA THR A 220 -0.48 -3.08 37.29
C THR A 220 0.71 -4.05 37.17
N SER A 221 0.59 -5.27 37.72
CA SER A 221 1.65 -6.30 37.65
C SER A 221 1.98 -6.71 36.22
N ASN A 222 0.98 -6.83 35.35
CA ASN A 222 1.16 -7.24 33.95
C ASN A 222 1.94 -6.16 33.17
N PHE A 223 1.59 -4.88 33.35
CA PHE A 223 2.33 -3.79 32.71
C PHE A 223 3.79 -3.73 33.16
N ILE A 224 4.06 -3.89 34.47
CA ILE A 224 5.44 -3.97 35.00
C ILE A 224 6.19 -5.15 34.37
N HIS A 225 5.55 -6.32 34.29
CA HIS A 225 6.14 -7.48 33.63
C HIS A 225 6.48 -7.20 32.16
N LEU A 226 5.57 -6.60 31.38
CA LEU A 226 5.79 -6.26 29.98
C LEU A 226 6.94 -5.25 29.80
N ILE A 227 7.04 -4.23 30.66
CA ILE A 227 8.15 -3.28 30.65
C ILE A 227 9.48 -4.00 30.87
N ARG A 228 9.57 -4.86 31.89
CA ARG A 228 10.79 -5.59 32.25
C ARG A 228 11.17 -6.62 31.19
N GLU A 229 10.20 -7.31 30.62
CA GLU A 229 10.43 -8.23 29.51
C GLU A 229 11.01 -7.50 28.29
N CYS A 230 10.47 -6.32 27.95
CA CYS A 230 11.03 -5.49 26.89
C CYS A 230 12.45 -5.02 27.21
N LYS A 231 12.73 -4.67 28.47
CA LYS A 231 14.08 -4.27 28.94
C LYS A 231 15.10 -5.39 28.78
N ASP A 232 14.76 -6.60 29.24
CA ASP A 232 15.65 -7.76 29.19
C ASP A 232 15.91 -8.17 27.74
N LEU A 233 14.88 -8.15 26.90
CA LEU A 233 15.01 -8.42 25.47
C LEU A 233 15.87 -7.34 24.79
N TYR A 234 15.66 -6.06 25.10
CA TYR A 234 16.48 -4.96 24.58
C TYR A 234 17.97 -5.17 24.91
N LEU A 235 18.28 -5.47 26.17
CA LEU A 235 19.65 -5.71 26.61
C LEU A 235 20.27 -6.92 25.90
N ARG A 236 19.52 -8.03 25.78
CA ARG A 236 19.99 -9.25 25.10
C ARG A 236 20.28 -9.00 23.62
N THR A 237 19.41 -8.27 22.93
CA THR A 237 19.48 -8.10 21.49
C THR A 237 20.44 -6.98 21.08
N ILE A 238 20.32 -5.79 21.66
CA ILE A 238 21.13 -4.62 21.28
C ILE A 238 22.47 -4.59 22.02
N LYS A 239 22.60 -5.38 23.11
CA LYS A 239 23.82 -5.48 23.93
C LYS A 239 24.25 -4.12 24.51
N LYS A 240 23.30 -3.21 24.71
CA LYS A 240 23.50 -1.89 25.33
C LYS A 240 22.55 -1.74 26.51
N GLN A 241 23.08 -1.20 27.61
CA GLN A 241 22.25 -0.82 28.74
C GLN A 241 21.47 0.46 28.42
N THR A 242 20.25 0.55 28.96
CA THR A 242 19.40 1.73 28.85
C THR A 242 18.60 1.89 30.14
N ASN A 243 18.46 3.13 30.61
CA ASN A 243 17.62 3.50 31.74
C ASN A 243 16.19 3.85 31.31
N LEU A 244 15.89 3.87 30.01
CA LEU A 244 14.59 4.31 29.49
C LEU A 244 13.43 3.45 30.00
N PHE A 245 13.63 2.12 30.10
CA PHE A 245 12.61 1.23 30.67
C PHE A 245 12.40 1.44 32.17
N ASP A 246 13.46 1.78 32.92
CA ASP A 246 13.35 2.11 34.35
C ASP A 246 12.55 3.41 34.55
N ILE A 247 12.76 4.39 33.67
CA ILE A 247 11.98 5.63 33.66
C ILE A 247 10.52 5.32 33.32
N ILE A 248 10.24 4.47 32.31
CA ILE A 248 8.86 4.05 31.99
C ILE A 248 8.20 3.39 33.22
N GLU A 249 8.89 2.46 33.88
CA GLU A 249 8.38 1.78 35.08
C GLU A 249 8.07 2.79 36.20
N GLN A 250 8.95 3.76 36.42
CA GLN A 250 8.74 4.81 37.41
C GLN A 250 7.55 5.71 37.06
N GLN A 251 7.45 6.19 35.80
CA GLN A 251 6.31 7.02 35.37
C GLN A 251 5.00 6.23 35.47
N PHE A 252 5.02 4.94 35.14
CA PHE A 252 3.84 4.08 35.26
C PHE A 252 3.41 3.89 36.71
N CYS A 253 4.33 3.67 37.64
CA CYS A 253 4.01 3.64 39.07
C CYS A 253 3.37 4.93 39.57
N GLU A 254 3.79 6.10 39.07
CA GLU A 254 3.13 7.37 39.38
C GLU A 254 1.74 7.48 38.75
N ILE A 255 1.54 7.00 37.52
CA ILE A 255 0.20 6.91 36.90
C ILE A 255 -0.74 6.08 37.78
N VAL A 256 -0.29 4.91 38.26
CA VAL A 256 -1.10 4.03 39.12
C VAL A 256 -1.53 4.77 40.38
N LYS A 257 -0.59 5.45 41.06
CA LYS A 257 -0.90 6.24 42.27
C LYS A 257 -1.89 7.35 41.99
N LEU A 258 -1.69 8.12 40.91
CA LEU A 258 -2.56 9.23 40.55
C LEU A 258 -3.94 8.76 40.09
N ALA A 259 -4.03 7.64 39.36
CA ALA A 259 -5.29 7.04 38.95
C ALA A 259 -6.11 6.56 40.16
N SER A 260 -5.48 5.98 41.18
CA SER A 260 -6.17 5.63 42.43
C SER A 260 -6.66 6.87 43.21
N LYS A 261 -5.87 7.95 43.25
CA LYS A 261 -6.31 9.22 43.86
C LYS A 261 -7.48 9.85 43.10
N ARG A 262 -7.41 9.81 41.76
CA ARG A 262 -8.48 10.24 40.86
C ARG A 262 -9.76 9.44 41.11
N GLU A 263 -9.68 8.12 41.18
CA GLU A 263 -10.83 7.26 41.48
C GLU A 263 -11.44 7.60 42.86
N ALA A 264 -10.61 7.85 43.88
CA ALA A 264 -11.09 8.26 45.19
C ALA A 264 -11.76 9.64 45.17
N GLU A 265 -11.20 10.61 44.45
CA GLU A 265 -11.78 11.95 44.26
C GLU A 265 -13.13 11.84 43.53
N ILE A 266 -13.19 11.11 42.42
CA ILE A 266 -14.41 10.83 41.68
C ILE A 266 -15.45 10.13 42.56
N SER A 267 -15.05 9.10 43.30
CA SER A 267 -15.92 8.37 44.25
C SER A 267 -16.46 9.30 45.34
N SER A 268 -15.67 10.26 45.81
CA SER A 268 -16.11 11.27 46.78
C SER A 268 -17.11 12.28 46.19
N PHE A 269 -17.06 12.53 44.87
CA PHE A 269 -18.05 13.32 44.13
C PHE A 269 -19.37 12.56 43.90
N TYR A 270 -19.39 11.23 43.98
CA TYR A 270 -20.59 10.39 43.87
C TYR A 270 -21.25 10.16 45.25
N SER A 271 -21.76 11.22 45.88
CA SER A 271 -22.65 11.09 47.05
C SER A 271 -24.03 10.54 46.66
N LEU A 272 -24.75 9.90 47.60
CA LEU A 272 -26.15 9.42 47.43
C LEU A 272 -27.07 10.48 46.80
N ASP A 273 -26.86 11.74 47.16
CA ASP A 273 -27.60 12.93 46.73
C ASP A 273 -27.50 13.17 45.20
N LYS A 274 -26.37 12.81 44.57
CA LYS A 274 -26.16 12.99 43.13
C LYS A 274 -26.83 11.90 42.30
N LYS A 275 -26.87 10.65 42.78
CA LYS A 275 -27.59 9.54 42.13
C LYS A 275 -29.10 9.78 42.14
N GLU A 276 -29.61 10.37 43.23
CA GLU A 276 -30.99 10.85 43.30
C GLU A 276 -31.24 12.01 42.32
N ARG A 277 -30.31 12.97 42.22
CA ARG A 277 -30.36 14.08 41.25
C ARG A 277 -30.37 13.58 39.80
N GLU A 278 -29.51 12.64 39.44
CA GLU A 278 -29.43 12.03 38.11
C GLU A 278 -30.74 11.29 37.76
N ASN A 279 -31.23 10.46 38.67
CA ASN A 279 -32.51 9.76 38.50
C ASN A 279 -33.70 10.72 38.42
N SER A 280 -33.63 11.87 39.11
CA SER A 280 -34.65 12.91 39.02
C SER A 280 -34.62 13.62 37.67
N LEU A 281 -33.43 13.95 37.15
CA LEU A 281 -33.24 14.59 35.84
C LEU A 281 -33.64 13.65 34.69
N LEU A 282 -33.35 12.35 34.80
CA LEU A 282 -33.77 11.35 33.82
C LEU A 282 -35.30 11.21 33.78
N ARG A 283 -35.96 11.17 34.94
CA ARG A 283 -37.43 11.15 35.03
C ARG A 283 -38.06 12.44 34.49
N GLU A 284 -37.51 13.60 34.84
CA GLU A 284 -37.98 14.90 34.31
C GLU A 284 -37.83 14.95 32.79
N LYS A 285 -36.71 14.47 32.25
CA LYS A 285 -36.50 14.38 30.80
C LYS A 285 -37.53 13.49 30.13
N GLU A 286 -37.80 12.31 30.68
CA GLU A 286 -38.78 11.36 30.14
C GLU A 286 -40.20 11.97 30.13
N ASP A 287 -40.61 12.62 31.21
CA ASP A 287 -41.89 13.33 31.28
C ASP A 287 -41.99 14.47 30.24
N LEU A 288 -40.92 15.23 30.03
CA LEU A 288 -40.88 16.30 29.03
C LEU A 288 -40.89 15.76 27.60
N GLU A 289 -40.18 14.66 27.34
CA GLU A 289 -40.17 13.98 26.04
C GLU A 289 -41.56 13.39 25.72
N ASN A 290 -42.26 12.84 26.73
CA ASN A 290 -43.64 12.36 26.59
C ASN A 290 -44.64 13.51 26.28
N LYS A 291 -44.52 14.66 26.96
CA LYS A 291 -45.34 15.84 26.66
C LYS A 291 -45.08 16.38 25.26
N LEU A 292 -43.82 16.40 24.84
CA LEU A 292 -43.42 16.82 23.50
C LEU A 292 -44.02 15.88 22.45
N PHE A 293 -43.99 14.56 22.69
CA PHE A 293 -44.63 13.56 21.84
C PHE A 293 -46.15 13.76 21.73
N SER A 294 -46.84 14.07 22.83
CA SER A 294 -48.28 14.39 22.80
C SER A 294 -48.57 15.59 21.90
N ILE A 295 -47.82 16.69 22.03
CA ILE A 295 -47.96 17.87 21.16
C ILE A 295 -47.69 17.52 19.69
N GLU A 296 -46.69 16.69 19.40
CA GLU A 296 -46.39 16.25 18.04
C GLU A 296 -47.52 15.40 17.44
N SER A 297 -48.19 14.59 18.27
CA SER A 297 -49.30 13.71 17.86
C SER A 297 -50.63 14.46 17.65
N GLU A 298 -50.86 15.53 18.41
CA GLU A 298 -52.06 16.36 18.34
C GLU A 298 -51.98 17.45 17.24
N THR A 299 -50.77 17.70 16.72
CA THR A 299 -50.51 18.72 15.71
C THR A 299 -50.19 18.10 14.35
N GLU A 300 -50.16 18.91 13.29
CA GLU A 300 -49.72 18.44 11.98
C GLU A 300 -48.20 18.17 11.91
N LEU A 301 -47.46 18.41 13.01
CA LEU A 301 -46.00 18.30 13.03
C LEU A 301 -45.52 16.86 12.80
N ALA A 302 -46.22 15.85 13.34
CA ALA A 302 -45.90 14.45 13.08
C ALA A 302 -45.96 14.12 11.58
N LYS A 303 -47.01 14.58 10.88
CA LYS A 303 -47.19 14.38 9.44
C LYS A 303 -46.11 15.09 8.62
N LEU A 304 -45.79 16.34 8.98
CA LEU A 304 -44.74 17.12 8.32
C LEU A 304 -43.34 16.48 8.51
N ASN A 305 -43.06 15.96 9.71
CA ASN A 305 -41.80 15.28 10.03
C ASN A 305 -41.69 13.93 9.32
N GLU A 306 -42.78 13.15 9.25
CA GLU A 306 -42.85 11.89 8.52
C GLU A 306 -42.58 12.11 7.03
N GLU A 307 -43.27 13.09 6.41
CA GLU A 307 -43.08 13.43 5.00
C GLU A 307 -41.65 13.90 4.72
N LEU A 308 -41.09 14.75 5.59
CA LEU A 308 -39.70 15.17 5.49
C LEU A 308 -38.75 13.97 5.63
N GLY A 309 -39.07 13.03 6.52
CA GLY A 309 -38.34 11.77 6.72
C GLY A 309 -38.29 10.93 5.45
N LEU A 310 -39.42 10.76 4.77
CA LEU A 310 -39.53 10.03 3.50
C LEU A 310 -38.65 10.64 2.41
N ILE A 311 -38.71 11.97 2.21
CA ILE A 311 -37.85 12.65 1.22
C ILE A 311 -36.36 12.46 1.57
N LYS A 312 -35.98 12.55 2.85
CA LYS A 312 -34.59 12.33 3.28
C LYS A 312 -34.14 10.87 3.08
N ALA A 313 -35.03 9.90 3.25
CA ALA A 313 -34.77 8.48 3.02
C ALA A 313 -34.54 8.19 1.52
N GLU A 314 -35.38 8.74 0.65
CA GLU A 314 -35.22 8.63 -0.80
C GLU A 314 -33.88 9.24 -1.27
N GLU A 315 -33.46 10.39 -0.72
CA GLU A 315 -32.15 10.98 -1.03
C GLU A 315 -30.99 10.06 -0.60
N LYS A 316 -31.13 9.32 0.51
CA LYS A 316 -30.12 8.35 0.95
C LYS A 316 -30.08 7.14 0.00
N GLU A 317 -31.23 6.60 -0.39
CA GLU A 317 -31.31 5.49 -1.36
C GLU A 317 -30.73 5.87 -2.72
N ARG A 318 -31.06 7.06 -3.24
CA ARG A 318 -30.45 7.61 -4.47
C ARG A 318 -28.94 7.84 -4.33
N GLY A 319 -28.47 8.15 -3.12
CA GLY A 319 -27.05 8.22 -2.80
C GLY A 319 -26.38 6.86 -2.93
N LYS A 320 -26.95 5.83 -2.29
CA LYS A 320 -26.44 4.46 -2.32
C LYS A 320 -26.30 3.93 -3.75
N LEU A 321 -27.29 4.17 -4.62
CA LEU A 321 -27.25 3.80 -6.04
C LEU A 321 -26.14 4.48 -6.84
N CYS A 322 -25.59 5.61 -6.35
CA CYS A 322 -24.50 6.35 -6.99
C CYS A 322 -23.18 6.30 -6.20
N GLY A 323 -23.04 5.39 -5.23
CA GLY A 323 -21.83 5.25 -4.41
C GLY A 323 -21.56 6.42 -3.46
N LYS A 324 -22.59 7.21 -3.10
CA LYS A 324 -22.49 8.34 -2.16
C LYS A 324 -23.36 8.08 -0.92
N SER A 325 -23.05 8.71 0.21
CA SER A 325 -23.88 8.59 1.43
C SER A 325 -25.29 9.17 1.24
N ARG A 326 -25.44 10.15 0.34
CA ARG A 326 -26.70 10.81 0.01
C ARG A 326 -26.61 11.54 -1.33
N LYS A 327 -27.69 11.55 -2.10
CA LYS A 327 -27.86 12.36 -3.31
C LYS A 327 -29.08 13.27 -3.16
N TYR A 328 -28.82 14.56 -2.97
CA TYR A 328 -29.86 15.57 -2.80
C TYR A 328 -30.64 15.83 -4.08
N TYR A 329 -31.90 16.25 -3.94
CA TYR A 329 -32.67 16.80 -5.08
C TYR A 329 -32.08 18.12 -5.55
N GLU A 330 -32.07 18.34 -6.87
CA GLU A 330 -31.54 19.56 -7.47
C GLU A 330 -32.44 20.77 -7.19
N LYS A 331 -31.82 21.95 -7.07
CA LYS A 331 -32.51 23.20 -6.76
C LYS A 331 -33.52 23.52 -7.87
N GLY A 332 -34.76 23.79 -7.50
CA GLY A 332 -35.86 24.06 -8.44
C GLY A 332 -36.76 22.85 -8.74
N THR A 333 -36.36 21.64 -8.35
CA THR A 333 -37.24 20.46 -8.47
C THR A 333 -38.37 20.48 -7.43
N GLU A 334 -39.49 19.83 -7.74
CA GLU A 334 -40.67 19.76 -6.86
C GLU A 334 -40.32 19.20 -5.47
N LYS A 335 -39.59 18.08 -5.41
CA LYS A 335 -39.15 17.47 -4.15
C LYS A 335 -38.15 18.34 -3.37
N TYR A 336 -37.29 19.10 -4.05
CA TYR A 336 -36.42 20.08 -3.38
C TYR A 336 -37.24 21.21 -2.73
N ASN A 337 -38.22 21.75 -3.47
CA ASN A 337 -39.08 22.82 -3.00
C ASN A 337 -39.98 22.34 -1.85
N ARG A 338 -40.55 21.13 -1.95
CA ARG A 338 -41.35 20.52 -0.89
C ARG A 338 -40.54 20.29 0.38
N LYS A 339 -39.32 19.77 0.27
CA LYS A 339 -38.39 19.64 1.41
C LYS A 339 -38.11 20.98 2.08
N LYS A 340 -37.87 22.03 1.29
CA LYS A 340 -37.64 23.38 1.81
C LYS A 340 -38.87 23.95 2.51
N PHE A 341 -40.06 23.73 1.96
CA PHE A 341 -41.33 24.09 2.57
C PHE A 341 -41.56 23.36 3.90
N LEU A 342 -41.40 22.02 3.94
CA LEU A 342 -41.52 21.23 5.16
C LEU A 342 -40.55 21.70 6.25
N GLN A 343 -39.29 21.96 5.88
CA GLN A 343 -38.30 22.52 6.80
C GLN A 343 -38.70 23.90 7.34
N PHE A 344 -39.31 24.74 6.52
CA PHE A 344 -39.79 26.05 6.92
C PHE A 344 -40.99 25.95 7.86
N GLU A 345 -41.99 25.14 7.53
CA GLU A 345 -43.21 24.96 8.34
C GLU A 345 -42.89 24.32 9.70
N ILE A 346 -42.04 23.29 9.73
CA ILE A 346 -41.56 22.68 10.98
C ILE A 346 -40.85 23.73 11.81
N LYS A 347 -39.88 24.45 11.22
CA LYS A 347 -39.14 25.49 11.96
C LYS A 347 -40.04 26.62 12.45
N ARG A 348 -41.03 27.03 11.65
CA ARG A 348 -42.02 28.04 12.04
C ARG A 348 -42.80 27.56 13.26
N PHE A 349 -43.26 26.31 13.26
CA PHE A 349 -43.95 25.71 14.40
C PHE A 349 -43.06 25.66 15.64
N GLU A 350 -41.80 25.22 15.50
CA GLU A 350 -40.82 25.17 16.60
C GLU A 350 -40.54 26.56 17.22
N GLU A 351 -40.66 27.63 16.43
CA GLU A 351 -40.43 29.01 16.87
C GLU A 351 -41.70 29.70 17.41
N SER A 352 -42.87 29.40 16.84
CA SER A 352 -44.15 30.03 17.18
C SER A 352 -44.90 29.35 18.32
N HIS A 353 -44.70 28.04 18.53
CA HIS A 353 -45.37 27.31 19.60
C HIS A 353 -44.56 27.41 20.90
N GLU A 354 -44.97 28.32 21.77
CA GLU A 354 -44.24 28.69 22.99
C GLU A 354 -43.96 27.49 23.92
N GLU A 355 -44.97 26.64 24.16
CA GLU A 355 -44.83 25.46 25.00
C GLU A 355 -43.83 24.43 24.43
N TYR A 356 -43.97 24.08 23.15
CA TYR A 356 -43.06 23.17 22.46
C TYR A 356 -41.60 23.65 22.49
N ARG A 357 -41.38 24.95 22.27
CA ARG A 357 -40.07 25.59 22.35
C ARG A 357 -39.49 25.53 23.77
N SER A 358 -40.31 25.82 24.77
CA SER A 358 -39.93 25.77 26.18
C SER A 358 -39.51 24.35 26.60
N LEU A 359 -40.30 23.33 26.21
CA LEU A 359 -39.99 21.92 26.46
C LEU A 359 -38.67 21.50 25.81
N LYS A 360 -38.41 21.87 24.54
CA LYS A 360 -37.13 21.58 23.87
C LYS A 360 -35.93 22.22 24.58
N ASN A 361 -36.06 23.48 24.97
CA ASN A 361 -35.00 24.19 25.70
C ASN A 361 -34.72 23.53 27.05
N ARG A 362 -35.76 23.10 27.77
CA ARG A 362 -35.60 22.43 29.05
C ARG A 362 -34.96 21.05 28.91
N ILE A 363 -35.32 20.27 27.89
CA ILE A 363 -34.66 18.99 27.59
C ILE A 363 -33.18 19.20 27.25
N ALA A 364 -32.85 20.27 26.50
CA ALA A 364 -31.46 20.61 26.18
C ALA A 364 -30.66 20.99 27.44
N ASP A 365 -31.24 21.78 28.33
CA ASP A 365 -30.68 22.14 29.64
C ASP A 365 -30.45 20.90 30.52
N ILE A 366 -31.44 20.00 30.62
CA ILE A 366 -31.29 18.73 31.35
C ILE A 366 -30.17 17.86 30.76
N ARG A 367 -30.05 17.78 29.43
CA ARG A 367 -28.96 17.04 28.78
C ARG A 367 -27.59 17.64 29.11
N GLN A 368 -27.49 18.96 29.18
CA GLN A 368 -26.27 19.65 29.60
C GLN A 368 -25.95 19.36 31.07
N GLN A 369 -26.95 19.40 31.95
CA GLN A 369 -26.78 19.05 33.37
C GLN A 369 -26.34 17.60 33.56
N LEU A 370 -26.94 16.64 32.83
CA LEU A 370 -26.52 15.23 32.86
C LEU A 370 -25.08 15.04 32.35
N SER A 371 -24.66 15.79 31.31
CA SER A 371 -23.27 15.77 30.83
C SER A 371 -22.29 16.32 31.85
N ASN A 372 -22.68 17.34 32.61
CA ASN A 372 -21.85 17.92 33.67
C ASN A 372 -21.75 17.00 34.90
N LEU A 373 -22.74 16.12 35.12
CA LEU A 373 -22.71 15.12 36.17
C LEU A 373 -21.76 13.95 35.83
N THR A 374 -21.51 13.66 34.54
CA THR A 374 -20.73 12.50 34.07
C THR A 374 -19.26 12.82 33.75
N ASN A 375 -18.91 14.08 33.50
CA ASN A 375 -17.51 14.50 33.32
C ASN A 375 -17.06 15.30 34.54
N VAL A 376 -16.51 14.62 35.55
CA VAL A 376 -15.88 15.31 36.70
C VAL A 376 -14.39 15.51 36.38
N PRO A 377 -13.97 16.72 35.95
CA PRO A 377 -12.55 17.00 35.80
C PRO A 377 -11.89 16.92 37.16
N THR A 378 -10.88 16.07 37.29
CA THR A 378 -10.10 15.96 38.53
C THR A 378 -8.83 16.77 38.45
N THR A 379 -8.29 17.15 39.60
CA THR A 379 -6.98 17.83 39.66
C THR A 379 -5.83 16.97 39.13
N TYR A 380 -6.03 15.66 38.95
CA TYR A 380 -5.04 14.70 38.49
C TYR A 380 -5.04 14.47 36.97
N ASP A 381 -6.09 14.84 36.25
CA ASP A 381 -6.27 14.50 34.83
C ASP A 381 -5.12 15.02 33.95
N ALA A 382 -4.70 16.26 34.19
CA ALA A 382 -3.60 16.89 33.45
C ALA A 382 -2.25 16.21 33.74
N ALA A 383 -2.01 15.82 35.00
CA ALA A 383 -0.78 15.14 35.40
C ALA A 383 -0.70 13.73 34.82
N ILE A 384 -1.79 12.95 34.91
CA ILE A 384 -1.87 11.61 34.31
C ILE A 384 -1.66 11.69 32.79
N SER A 385 -2.35 12.61 32.12
CA SER A 385 -2.20 12.81 30.67
C SER A 385 -0.76 13.15 30.28
N ALA A 386 -0.09 14.04 31.03
CA ALA A 386 1.31 14.40 30.79
C ALA A 386 2.26 13.21 30.97
N LEU A 387 2.01 12.34 31.95
CA LEU A 387 2.80 11.12 32.16
C LEU A 387 2.65 10.13 31.00
N PHE A 388 1.44 9.94 30.46
CA PHE A 388 1.23 9.10 29.29
C PHE A 388 1.93 9.63 28.03
N VAL A 389 1.91 10.95 27.81
CA VAL A 389 2.67 11.58 26.72
C VAL A 389 4.16 11.29 26.88
N ARG A 390 4.70 11.47 28.09
CA ARG A 390 6.11 11.20 28.37
C ARG A 390 6.48 9.72 28.15
N ILE A 391 5.64 8.77 28.59
CA ILE A 391 5.86 7.34 28.32
C ILE A 391 5.87 7.07 26.81
N SER A 392 4.93 7.65 26.06
CA SER A 392 4.86 7.50 24.60
C SER A 392 6.13 8.02 23.92
N ASP A 393 6.63 9.18 24.32
CA ASP A 393 7.87 9.76 23.79
C ASP A 393 9.07 8.86 24.06
N ILE A 394 9.22 8.36 25.30
CA ILE A 394 10.30 7.45 25.67
C ILE A 394 10.23 6.15 24.86
N ILE A 395 9.05 5.56 24.69
CA ILE A 395 8.88 4.34 23.87
C ILE A 395 9.24 4.62 22.40
N ASN A 396 8.89 5.79 21.87
CA ASN A 396 9.28 6.18 20.50
C ASN A 396 10.80 6.32 20.36
N ASP A 397 11.50 6.82 21.39
CA ASP A 397 12.96 6.89 21.41
C ASP A 397 13.59 5.49 21.49
N VAL A 398 13.03 4.58 22.29
CA VAL A 398 13.42 3.16 22.29
C VAL A 398 13.24 2.55 20.90
N LEU A 399 12.10 2.75 20.26
CA LEU A 399 11.83 2.26 18.90
C LEU A 399 12.79 2.85 17.85
N ARG A 400 13.16 4.13 18.00
CA ARG A 400 14.16 4.78 17.13
C ARG A 400 15.53 4.15 17.31
N ASN A 401 15.93 3.88 18.55
CA ASN A 401 17.19 3.20 18.86
C ASN A 401 17.18 1.75 18.37
N ILE A 402 16.06 1.03 18.44
CA ILE A 402 15.93 -0.29 17.84
C ILE A 402 16.20 -0.19 16.33
N LYS A 403 15.52 0.73 15.63
CA LYS A 403 15.70 0.96 14.19
C LYS A 403 17.13 1.28 13.78
N SER A 404 17.86 2.07 14.55
CA SER A 404 19.26 2.42 14.23
C SER A 404 20.24 1.25 14.40
N ASN A 405 19.86 0.18 15.11
CA ASN A 405 20.69 -1.02 15.29
C ASN A 405 20.22 -2.19 14.39
N ILE A 406 19.27 -1.97 13.48
CA ILE A 406 18.88 -2.98 12.48
C ILE A 406 19.90 -2.94 11.35
N GLU A 407 20.69 -4.00 11.22
CA GLU A 407 21.57 -4.18 10.07
C GLU A 407 20.75 -4.53 8.82
N PRO A 408 20.99 -3.87 7.67
CA PRO A 408 20.34 -4.25 6.42
C PRO A 408 20.65 -5.72 6.09
N THR A 409 19.63 -6.51 5.77
CA THR A 409 19.86 -7.91 5.39
C THR A 409 20.59 -7.93 4.03
N SER A 410 21.84 -8.40 4.02
CA SER A 410 22.65 -8.54 2.80
C SER A 410 22.43 -9.86 2.04
N GLU A 411 21.77 -10.83 2.67
CA GLU A 411 21.49 -12.14 2.09
C GLU A 411 19.98 -12.36 1.92
N ILE A 412 19.54 -12.28 0.67
CA ILE A 412 18.20 -12.59 0.24
C ILE A 412 18.21 -14.02 -0.30
N ASP A 413 17.28 -14.83 0.18
CA ASP A 413 17.09 -16.19 -0.28
C ASP A 413 16.20 -16.20 -1.52
N TYR A 414 16.76 -16.57 -2.67
CA TYR A 414 16.02 -16.71 -3.93
C TYR A 414 15.55 -18.16 -4.16
N SER A 415 16.00 -19.13 -3.35
CA SER A 415 15.63 -20.54 -3.50
C SER A 415 14.15 -20.80 -3.19
N VAL A 416 13.53 -19.88 -2.44
CA VAL A 416 12.10 -19.85 -2.17
C VAL A 416 11.25 -19.54 -3.39
N LEU A 417 11.84 -19.06 -4.50
CA LEU A 417 11.13 -18.64 -5.70
C LEU A 417 11.35 -19.67 -6.82
N SER A 418 10.27 -20.24 -7.35
CA SER A 418 10.30 -21.21 -8.45
C SER A 418 9.42 -20.80 -9.63
N MET A 419 9.92 -21.09 -10.84
CA MET A 419 9.28 -20.75 -12.12
C MET A 419 9.09 -22.01 -12.98
N SER A 420 8.62 -23.11 -12.37
CA SER A 420 8.47 -24.40 -13.05
C SER A 420 7.38 -24.41 -14.12
N GLU A 421 6.36 -23.54 -13.99
CA GLU A 421 5.22 -23.44 -14.92
C GLU A 421 4.93 -21.98 -15.28
N ILE A 422 5.68 -21.42 -16.23
CA ILE A 422 5.44 -20.05 -16.73
C ILE A 422 4.01 -19.97 -17.31
N PRO A 423 3.23 -18.91 -16.99
CA PRO A 423 3.63 -17.59 -16.51
C PRO A 423 3.68 -17.43 -14.98
N PHE A 424 3.52 -18.50 -14.20
CA PHE A 424 3.31 -18.40 -12.76
C PHE A 424 4.62 -18.46 -11.99
N LEU A 425 4.78 -17.51 -11.07
CA LEU A 425 5.78 -17.55 -10.02
C LEU A 425 5.19 -18.30 -8.83
N ASN A 426 5.87 -19.32 -8.34
CA ASN A 426 5.51 -20.06 -7.14
C ASN A 426 6.52 -19.77 -6.03
N VAL A 427 6.04 -19.84 -4.79
CA VAL A 427 6.84 -19.64 -3.60
C VAL A 427 6.83 -20.91 -2.75
N THR A 428 8.00 -21.26 -2.21
CA THR A 428 8.18 -22.28 -1.17
C THR A 428 8.73 -21.60 0.08
N ILE A 429 8.10 -21.82 1.23
CA ILE A 429 8.51 -21.16 2.49
C ILE A 429 8.80 -22.25 3.52
N PRO A 430 10.07 -22.40 3.96
CA PRO A 430 10.39 -23.34 5.03
C PRO A 430 9.61 -23.04 6.31
N ASN A 431 9.07 -24.07 6.95
CA ASN A 431 8.31 -23.97 8.22
C ASN A 431 7.04 -23.10 8.14
N CYS A 432 6.52 -22.82 6.94
CA CYS A 432 5.21 -22.21 6.75
C CYS A 432 4.13 -23.29 6.74
N SER A 433 2.93 -22.95 7.20
CA SER A 433 1.82 -23.88 7.07
C SER A 433 1.41 -24.05 5.61
N GLN A 434 0.95 -25.26 5.25
CA GLN A 434 0.54 -25.56 3.88
C GLN A 434 -0.64 -24.68 3.44
N ALA A 435 -1.56 -24.35 4.35
CA ALA A 435 -2.70 -23.50 4.06
C ALA A 435 -2.27 -22.08 3.67
N GLU A 436 -1.32 -21.49 4.41
CA GLU A 436 -0.77 -20.18 4.08
C GLU A 436 -0.01 -20.19 2.75
N LEU A 437 0.77 -21.24 2.51
CA LEU A 437 1.58 -21.40 1.29
C LEU A 437 0.70 -21.56 0.05
N ASP A 438 -0.28 -22.45 0.11
CA ASP A 438 -1.23 -22.70 -0.97
C ASP A 438 -2.01 -21.42 -1.29
N PHE A 439 -2.51 -20.70 -0.27
CA PHE A 439 -3.25 -19.47 -0.48
C PHE A 439 -2.39 -18.33 -1.06
N LEU A 440 -1.12 -18.22 -0.66
CA LEU A 440 -0.18 -17.26 -1.25
C LEU A 440 0.01 -17.53 -2.74
N ASN A 441 0.29 -18.77 -3.11
CA ASN A 441 0.52 -19.17 -4.50
C ASN A 441 -0.75 -19.04 -5.34
N VAL A 442 -1.91 -19.42 -4.81
CA VAL A 442 -3.22 -19.19 -5.45
C VAL A 442 -3.44 -17.69 -5.68
N THR A 443 -3.22 -16.85 -4.67
CA THR A 443 -3.40 -15.40 -4.80
C THR A 443 -2.46 -14.82 -5.86
N LEU A 444 -1.21 -15.24 -5.89
CA LEU A 444 -0.22 -14.80 -6.87
C LEU A 444 -0.64 -15.22 -8.29
N ARG A 445 -1.09 -16.47 -8.48
CA ARG A 445 -1.65 -16.98 -9.73
C ARG A 445 -2.85 -16.17 -10.21
N GLU A 446 -3.79 -15.85 -9.33
CA GLU A 446 -4.96 -15.02 -9.67
C GLU A 446 -4.55 -13.61 -10.11
N ILE A 447 -3.52 -13.02 -9.50
CA ILE A 447 -2.97 -11.74 -9.95
C ILE A 447 -2.39 -11.86 -11.37
N PHE A 448 -1.81 -12.99 -11.77
CA PHE A 448 -1.35 -13.19 -13.14
C PHE A 448 -2.50 -13.24 -14.14
N LEU A 449 -3.58 -13.95 -13.79
CA LEU A 449 -4.78 -14.10 -14.62
C LEU A 449 -5.55 -12.78 -14.76
N LEU A 450 -5.58 -11.97 -13.70
CA LEU A 450 -6.11 -10.60 -13.76
C LEU A 450 -5.12 -9.72 -14.55
N GLY A 451 -5.47 -9.31 -15.76
CA GLY A 451 -4.63 -8.43 -16.59
C GLY A 451 -4.14 -7.17 -15.86
N ASN A 452 -3.10 -6.51 -16.39
CA ASN A 452 -2.55 -5.29 -15.79
C ASN A 452 -3.66 -4.23 -15.68
N SER A 453 -4.01 -3.89 -14.45
CA SER A 453 -5.05 -2.92 -14.15
C SER A 453 -4.61 -2.10 -12.95
N ASN A 454 -4.95 -0.81 -12.97
CA ASN A 454 -4.76 0.04 -11.80
C ASN A 454 -5.51 -0.61 -10.63
N ILE A 455 -4.79 -0.87 -9.55
CA ILE A 455 -5.37 -1.41 -8.32
C ILE A 455 -6.52 -0.48 -7.89
N SER A 456 -7.72 -1.04 -7.83
CA SER A 456 -8.95 -0.41 -7.35
C SER A 456 -9.55 -1.25 -6.22
N GLU A 457 -10.51 -0.71 -5.47
CA GLU A 457 -11.23 -1.52 -4.48
C GLU A 457 -11.96 -2.71 -5.14
N ALA A 458 -12.54 -2.50 -6.32
CA ALA A 458 -13.20 -3.56 -7.09
C ALA A 458 -12.21 -4.66 -7.52
N TYR A 459 -11.01 -4.27 -7.98
CA TYR A 459 -9.93 -5.21 -8.31
C TYR A 459 -9.60 -6.11 -7.12
N ILE A 460 -9.41 -5.52 -5.95
CA ILE A 460 -9.03 -6.27 -4.74
C ILE A 460 -10.17 -7.17 -4.26
N LEU A 461 -11.41 -6.71 -4.27
CA LEU A 461 -12.55 -7.55 -3.90
C LEU A 461 -12.74 -8.72 -4.86
N ASN A 462 -12.56 -8.50 -6.16
CA ASN A 462 -12.63 -9.57 -7.16
C ASN A 462 -11.49 -10.58 -6.98
N LEU A 463 -10.26 -10.10 -6.75
CA LEU A 463 -9.10 -10.94 -6.47
C LEU A 463 -9.32 -11.80 -5.21
N ILE A 464 -9.86 -11.22 -4.14
CA ILE A 464 -10.18 -11.97 -2.91
C ILE A 464 -11.20 -13.07 -3.21
N VAL A 465 -12.25 -12.77 -3.98
CA VAL A 465 -13.28 -13.76 -4.31
C VAL A 465 -12.70 -14.87 -5.19
N ALA A 466 -11.91 -14.54 -6.20
CA ALA A 466 -11.27 -15.50 -7.09
C ALA A 466 -10.29 -16.39 -6.31
N ALA A 467 -9.34 -15.79 -5.58
CA ALA A 467 -8.34 -16.52 -4.81
C ALA A 467 -8.97 -17.40 -3.71
N ALA A 468 -10.01 -16.91 -3.01
CA ALA A 468 -10.71 -17.71 -2.01
C ALA A 468 -11.54 -18.84 -2.61
N THR A 469 -12.02 -18.69 -3.84
CA THR A 469 -12.78 -19.74 -4.55
C THR A 469 -11.83 -20.83 -5.02
N ASP A 470 -10.73 -20.45 -5.65
CA ASP A 470 -9.70 -21.38 -6.12
C ASP A 470 -9.05 -22.12 -4.96
N PHE A 471 -8.73 -21.43 -3.86
CA PHE A 471 -8.14 -22.04 -2.67
C PHE A 471 -9.03 -23.13 -2.05
N LYS A 472 -10.36 -23.00 -2.12
CA LYS A 472 -11.28 -24.04 -1.59
C LYS A 472 -11.14 -25.40 -2.26
N SER A 473 -10.56 -25.45 -3.47
CA SER A 473 -10.27 -26.71 -4.15
C SER A 473 -9.06 -27.46 -3.56
N PHE A 474 -8.22 -26.79 -2.75
CA PHE A 474 -7.03 -27.36 -2.15
C PHE A 474 -7.37 -28.13 -0.86
N PRO A 475 -6.73 -29.29 -0.58
CA PRO A 475 -6.93 -30.02 0.66
C PRO A 475 -6.67 -29.15 1.91
N ALA A 476 -5.70 -28.24 1.83
CA ALA A 476 -5.33 -27.34 2.93
C ALA A 476 -6.48 -26.41 3.36
N ALA A 477 -7.45 -26.12 2.49
CA ALA A 477 -8.63 -25.32 2.84
C ALA A 477 -9.52 -25.97 3.90
N THR A 478 -9.47 -27.30 4.04
CA THR A 478 -10.26 -28.04 5.05
C THR A 478 -9.60 -28.07 6.43
N THR A 479 -8.34 -27.65 6.54
CA THR A 479 -7.62 -27.58 7.82
C THR A 479 -8.17 -26.48 8.72
N LYS A 480 -7.85 -26.52 10.02
CA LYS A 480 -8.25 -25.45 10.97
C LYS A 480 -7.78 -24.07 10.51
N GLU A 481 -6.55 -23.99 10.02
CA GLU A 481 -5.95 -22.75 9.53
C GLU A 481 -6.60 -22.30 8.22
N GLY A 482 -6.83 -23.22 7.27
CA GLY A 482 -7.53 -22.90 6.02
C GLY A 482 -8.94 -22.37 6.23
N GLN A 483 -9.70 -22.95 7.16
CA GLN A 483 -11.03 -22.47 7.54
C GLN A 483 -10.98 -21.10 8.24
N LEU A 484 -9.96 -20.86 9.08
CA LEU A 484 -9.72 -19.56 9.71
C LEU A 484 -9.41 -18.48 8.67
N MET A 485 -8.61 -18.80 7.64
CA MET A 485 -8.31 -17.89 6.54
C MET A 485 -9.57 -17.57 5.72
N ILE A 486 -10.34 -18.58 5.33
CA ILE A 486 -11.59 -18.40 4.56
C ILE A 486 -12.60 -17.54 5.34
N SER A 487 -12.80 -17.83 6.63
CA SER A 487 -13.71 -17.04 7.48
C SER A 487 -13.24 -15.60 7.68
N THR A 488 -11.93 -15.38 7.79
CA THR A 488 -11.33 -14.04 7.84
C THR A 488 -11.61 -13.25 6.55
N LEU A 489 -11.39 -13.87 5.38
CA LEU A 489 -11.65 -13.25 4.07
C LEU A 489 -13.15 -12.92 3.89
N GLN A 490 -14.04 -13.82 4.31
CA GLN A 490 -15.49 -13.59 4.27
C GLN A 490 -15.90 -12.42 5.16
N THR A 491 -15.34 -12.34 6.37
CA THR A 491 -15.61 -11.24 7.31
C THR A 491 -15.07 -9.91 6.78
N TYR A 492 -13.86 -9.91 6.21
CA TYR A 492 -13.31 -8.72 5.54
C TYR A 492 -14.16 -8.28 4.34
N TRP A 493 -14.62 -9.20 3.51
CA TRP A 493 -15.52 -8.90 2.40
C TRP A 493 -16.84 -8.31 2.91
N LYS A 494 -17.43 -8.90 3.97
CA LYS A 494 -18.64 -8.35 4.62
C LYS A 494 -18.39 -6.95 5.18
N TYR A 495 -17.23 -6.70 5.79
CA TYR A 495 -16.84 -5.41 6.32
C TYR A 495 -16.77 -4.35 5.21
N LYS A 496 -16.11 -4.66 4.09
CA LYS A 496 -16.07 -3.78 2.91
C LYS A 496 -17.45 -3.50 2.29
N ASN A 497 -18.42 -4.40 2.51
CA ASN A 497 -19.81 -4.23 2.09
C ASN A 497 -20.73 -3.69 3.21
N ASN A 498 -20.17 -3.12 4.29
CA ASN A 498 -20.91 -2.57 5.44
C ASN A 498 -21.89 -3.54 6.09
N LYS A 499 -21.63 -4.85 6.04
CA LYS A 499 -22.44 -5.91 6.65
C LYS A 499 -22.01 -6.25 8.08
N VAL A 500 -20.79 -5.86 8.47
CA VAL A 500 -20.23 -6.01 9.81
C VAL A 500 -19.44 -4.74 10.17
N SER A 501 -19.31 -4.43 11.46
CA SER A 501 -18.63 -3.22 11.96
C SER A 501 -17.10 -3.32 11.94
N GLY A 502 -16.54 -4.53 11.87
CA GLY A 502 -15.10 -4.75 11.90
C GLY A 502 -14.71 -6.16 11.48
N PHE A 503 -13.40 -6.41 11.46
CA PHE A 503 -12.80 -7.72 11.22
C PHE A 503 -11.46 -7.81 11.95
N GLU A 504 -11.00 -9.04 12.21
CA GLU A 504 -9.71 -9.31 12.84
C GLU A 504 -8.83 -10.12 11.89
N ILE A 505 -7.51 -9.86 11.93
CA ILE A 505 -6.51 -10.61 11.18
C ILE A 505 -5.84 -11.57 12.18
N PRO A 506 -5.78 -12.88 11.89
CA PRO A 506 -5.22 -13.85 12.82
C PRO A 506 -3.70 -13.65 12.98
N CYS A 507 -3.25 -13.46 14.22
CA CYS A 507 -1.85 -13.17 14.54
C CYS A 507 -0.93 -14.41 14.44
N ASN A 508 -1.50 -15.61 14.48
CA ASN A 508 -0.79 -16.88 14.40
C ASN A 508 -0.51 -17.35 12.96
N LEU A 509 -0.98 -16.61 11.95
CA LEU A 509 -0.77 -16.90 10.53
C LEU A 509 0.02 -15.74 9.89
N PRO A 510 1.37 -15.77 10.00
CA PRO A 510 2.20 -14.62 9.68
C PRO A 510 2.29 -14.30 8.18
N VAL A 511 2.25 -15.31 7.30
CA VAL A 511 2.26 -15.11 5.85
C VAL A 511 0.90 -14.61 5.40
N PHE A 512 -0.19 -15.20 5.90
CA PHE A 512 -1.54 -14.75 5.63
C PHE A 512 -1.79 -13.31 6.12
N SER A 513 -1.24 -12.94 7.29
CA SER A 513 -1.26 -11.56 7.77
C SER A 513 -0.60 -10.60 6.77
N SER A 514 0.51 -11.01 6.16
CA SER A 514 1.15 -10.22 5.10
C SER A 514 0.31 -10.12 3.82
N ILE A 515 -0.42 -11.18 3.45
CA ILE A 515 -1.38 -11.16 2.33
C ILE A 515 -2.53 -10.20 2.65
N MET A 516 -3.07 -10.25 3.86
CA MET A 516 -4.13 -9.34 4.32
C MET A 516 -3.68 -7.88 4.32
N ALA A 517 -2.43 -7.59 4.65
CA ALA A 517 -1.90 -6.23 4.56
C ALA A 517 -1.95 -5.68 3.12
N PHE A 518 -1.68 -6.51 2.11
CA PHE A 518 -1.89 -6.15 0.71
C PHE A 518 -3.38 -5.87 0.43
N PHE A 519 -4.29 -6.77 0.80
CA PHE A 519 -5.73 -6.57 0.58
C PHE A 519 -6.33 -5.36 1.31
N VAL A 520 -5.78 -4.98 2.46
CA VAL A 520 -6.30 -3.86 3.28
C VAL A 520 -5.72 -2.53 2.84
N LYS A 521 -4.42 -2.48 2.45
CA LYS A 521 -3.72 -1.26 2.03
C LYS A 521 -3.06 -1.41 0.65
N PRO A 522 -3.86 -1.66 -0.40
CA PRO A 522 -3.34 -2.05 -1.72
C PRO A 522 -2.80 -0.87 -2.55
N PHE A 523 -3.16 0.37 -2.22
CA PHE A 523 -2.93 1.56 -3.05
C PHE A 523 -1.55 2.20 -2.92
N GLY A 524 -0.73 1.76 -1.98
CA GLY A 524 0.60 2.34 -1.81
C GLY A 524 1.43 1.57 -0.79
N PHE A 525 2.68 1.30 -1.15
CA PHE A 525 3.60 0.54 -0.31
C PHE A 525 3.83 1.24 1.05
N ASP A 526 3.87 2.57 1.11
CA ASP A 526 4.04 3.31 2.37
C ASP A 526 2.89 3.07 3.36
N GLN A 527 1.65 3.02 2.85
CA GLN A 527 0.47 2.75 3.69
C GLN A 527 0.46 1.30 4.17
N MET A 528 0.86 0.38 3.29
CA MET A 528 0.98 -1.04 3.61
C MET A 528 2.09 -1.27 4.64
N GLU A 529 3.25 -0.64 4.48
CA GLU A 529 4.36 -0.75 5.41
C GLU A 529 3.99 -0.20 6.78
N ARG A 530 3.38 0.98 6.86
CA ARG A 530 2.89 1.54 8.13
C ARG A 530 1.86 0.63 8.78
N PHE A 531 0.95 0.05 8.01
CA PHE A 531 -0.04 -0.90 8.51
C PHE A 531 0.61 -2.15 9.08
N MET A 532 1.57 -2.74 8.35
CA MET A 532 2.32 -3.91 8.80
C MET A 532 3.10 -3.61 10.08
N GLN A 533 3.80 -2.47 10.15
CA GLN A 533 4.54 -2.03 11.34
C GLN A 533 3.62 -1.88 12.56
N ASN A 534 2.47 -1.21 12.40
CA ASN A 534 1.52 -0.99 13.49
C ASN A 534 0.84 -2.28 13.99
N ARG A 535 0.82 -3.33 13.17
CA ARG A 535 0.22 -4.64 13.48
C ARG A 535 1.25 -5.72 13.79
N GLY A 536 2.54 -5.39 13.88
CA GLY A 536 3.60 -6.38 14.12
C GLY A 536 3.76 -7.42 12.99
N ILE A 537 3.33 -7.11 11.76
CA ILE A 537 3.44 -7.99 10.60
C ILE A 537 4.84 -7.86 10.01
N ASN A 538 5.61 -8.94 10.04
CA ASN A 538 7.05 -8.89 9.75
C ASN A 538 7.45 -9.58 8.44
N TYR A 539 6.61 -10.45 7.88
CA TYR A 539 6.88 -11.12 6.60
C TYR A 539 6.51 -10.23 5.40
N LYS A 540 6.93 -8.96 5.45
CA LYS A 540 6.55 -7.91 4.50
C LYS A 540 6.79 -8.31 3.04
N GLN A 541 7.81 -9.13 2.80
CA GLN A 541 8.20 -9.59 1.47
C GLN A 541 7.04 -10.23 0.69
N TYR A 542 6.12 -10.93 1.35
CA TYR A 542 5.03 -11.61 0.63
C TYR A 542 3.90 -10.64 0.26
N GLY A 543 3.57 -9.67 1.13
CA GLY A 543 2.60 -8.63 0.82
C GLY A 543 3.11 -7.69 -0.27
N PHE A 544 4.39 -7.29 -0.19
CA PHE A 544 5.05 -6.51 -1.23
C PHE A 544 5.17 -7.28 -2.54
N MET A 545 5.47 -8.58 -2.52
CA MET A 545 5.51 -9.42 -3.72
C MET A 545 4.17 -9.42 -4.45
N LEU A 546 3.05 -9.63 -3.74
CA LEU A 546 1.71 -9.57 -4.34
C LEU A 546 1.41 -8.18 -4.92
N TRP A 547 1.75 -7.12 -4.19
CA TRP A 547 1.57 -5.75 -4.66
C TRP A 547 2.38 -5.46 -5.92
N GLY A 548 3.66 -5.78 -5.92
CA GLY A 548 4.57 -5.61 -7.06
C GLY A 548 4.17 -6.44 -8.28
N CYS A 549 3.64 -7.65 -8.05
CA CYS A 549 3.07 -8.48 -9.11
C CYS A 549 1.84 -7.84 -9.74
N ALA A 550 0.96 -7.24 -8.92
CA ALA A 550 -0.28 -6.64 -9.38
C ALA A 550 -0.08 -5.35 -10.21
N ILE A 551 0.88 -4.51 -9.82
CA ILE A 551 1.16 -3.25 -10.55
C ILE A 551 2.23 -3.38 -11.64
N GLY A 552 3.09 -4.40 -11.53
CA GLY A 552 4.25 -4.61 -12.39
C GLY A 552 5.44 -3.68 -12.11
N TYR A 553 6.63 -4.10 -12.53
CA TYR A 553 7.89 -3.39 -12.27
C TYR A 553 7.90 -1.94 -12.79
N ALA A 554 7.39 -1.71 -13.99
CA ALA A 554 7.34 -0.38 -14.60
C ALA A 554 6.57 0.65 -13.74
N SER A 555 5.61 0.19 -12.94
CA SER A 555 4.78 1.03 -12.07
C SER A 555 5.34 1.21 -10.65
N LEU A 556 6.43 0.51 -10.30
CA LEU A 556 7.06 0.68 -8.99
C LEU A 556 7.64 2.09 -8.85
N PRO A 557 7.38 2.82 -7.76
CA PRO A 557 7.86 4.19 -7.61
C PRO A 557 9.37 4.22 -7.33
N LYS A 558 10.05 5.28 -7.80
CA LYS A 558 11.49 5.50 -7.56
C LYS A 558 11.87 5.43 -6.08
N THR A 559 11.04 5.99 -5.19
CA THR A 559 11.24 5.95 -3.73
C THR A 559 11.28 4.53 -3.17
N PHE A 560 10.62 3.57 -3.82
CA PHE A 560 10.63 2.16 -3.43
C PHE A 560 11.89 1.46 -3.92
N THR A 561 12.29 1.68 -5.18
CA THR A 561 13.42 0.96 -5.81
C THR A 561 14.79 1.54 -5.46
N ASN A 562 14.91 2.86 -5.22
CA ASN A 562 16.19 3.49 -4.90
C ASN A 562 16.89 2.85 -3.69
N LEU A 563 16.12 2.44 -2.67
CA LEU A 563 16.67 1.77 -1.48
C LEU A 563 17.37 0.44 -1.79
N LEU A 564 17.00 -0.22 -2.90
CA LEU A 564 17.69 -1.42 -3.38
C LEU A 564 18.97 -1.05 -4.11
N TYR A 565 18.89 -0.05 -4.99
CA TYR A 565 19.98 0.36 -5.87
C TYR A 565 21.13 1.07 -5.16
N SER A 566 20.87 1.61 -3.96
CA SER A 566 21.92 2.14 -3.08
C SER A 566 22.80 1.05 -2.42
N ASN A 567 22.48 -0.23 -2.57
CA ASN A 567 23.23 -1.34 -1.98
C ASN A 567 23.66 -2.38 -3.02
N ASP A 568 24.94 -2.31 -3.41
CA ASP A 568 25.59 -3.21 -4.38
C ASP A 568 25.36 -4.69 -4.11
N ASN A 569 25.41 -5.12 -2.84
CA ASN A 569 25.27 -6.53 -2.47
C ASN A 569 23.86 -7.07 -2.71
N ILE A 570 22.85 -6.18 -2.67
CA ILE A 570 21.45 -6.52 -2.87
C ILE A 570 21.13 -6.51 -4.37
N TYR A 571 21.35 -5.38 -5.04
CA TYR A 571 20.85 -5.25 -6.42
C TYR A 571 21.64 -6.11 -7.42
N LYS A 572 22.94 -6.37 -7.21
CA LYS A 572 23.73 -7.22 -8.14
C LYS A 572 23.21 -8.66 -8.18
N LYS A 573 22.98 -9.27 -7.02
CA LYS A 573 22.40 -10.62 -6.90
C LYS A 573 20.98 -10.66 -7.48
N MET A 574 20.18 -9.62 -7.21
CA MET A 574 18.84 -9.48 -7.78
C MET A 574 18.88 -9.42 -9.32
N ASP A 575 19.77 -8.63 -9.90
CA ASP A 575 19.94 -8.52 -11.36
C ASP A 575 20.35 -9.84 -12.00
N GLU A 576 21.27 -10.58 -11.38
CA GLU A 576 21.69 -11.90 -11.86
C GLU A 576 20.51 -12.89 -11.88
N TYR A 577 19.71 -12.90 -10.82
CA TYR A 577 18.50 -13.73 -10.75
C TYR A 577 17.43 -13.28 -11.76
N LEU A 578 17.17 -11.99 -11.88
CA LEU A 578 16.20 -11.46 -12.85
C LEU A 578 16.61 -11.73 -14.30
N PHE A 579 17.91 -11.75 -14.59
CA PHE A 579 18.43 -12.10 -15.90
C PHE A 579 18.23 -13.58 -16.24
N SER A 580 18.46 -14.50 -15.28
CA SER A 580 18.19 -15.92 -15.48
C SER A 580 16.70 -16.21 -15.67
N VAL A 581 15.84 -15.51 -14.91
CA VAL A 581 14.38 -15.56 -15.07
C VAL A 581 13.95 -15.09 -16.46
N HIS A 582 14.48 -13.96 -16.94
CA HIS A 582 14.17 -13.48 -18.28
C HIS A 582 14.53 -14.53 -19.35
N LYS A 583 15.74 -15.08 -19.29
CA LYS A 583 16.19 -16.12 -20.23
C LYS A 583 15.31 -17.38 -20.16
N ASN A 584 14.83 -17.75 -18.98
CA ASN A 584 13.92 -18.89 -18.83
C ASN A 584 12.55 -18.64 -19.50
N ILE A 585 12.01 -17.41 -19.39
CA ILE A 585 10.77 -17.01 -20.10
C ILE A 585 10.93 -17.13 -21.61
N GLU A 586 12.07 -16.66 -22.16
CA GLU A 586 12.36 -16.80 -23.59
C GLU A 586 12.43 -18.26 -24.04
N LEU A 587 12.94 -19.16 -23.20
CA LEU A 587 13.11 -20.59 -23.52
C LEU A 587 11.83 -21.42 -23.43
N GLN A 588 10.97 -21.17 -22.43
CA GLN A 588 9.74 -21.97 -22.23
C GLN A 588 8.60 -21.57 -23.16
N ARG A 589 8.66 -20.37 -23.74
CA ARG A 589 7.71 -19.90 -24.76
C ARG A 589 8.46 -19.58 -26.05
N PRO A 590 9.07 -20.59 -26.72
CA PRO A 590 9.74 -20.35 -27.98
C PRO A 590 8.68 -19.90 -28.98
N CYS A 591 8.90 -18.75 -29.61
CA CYS A 591 8.07 -18.30 -30.71
C CYS A 591 8.17 -19.32 -31.85
N ASN A 592 7.04 -19.75 -32.41
CA ASN A 592 7.03 -20.72 -33.51
C ASN A 592 7.93 -20.20 -34.65
N GLN A 593 8.98 -20.97 -34.99
CA GLN A 593 9.95 -20.65 -36.04
C GLN A 593 9.31 -20.50 -37.42
#